data_AF-A0A023FCY9-F1
#
_entry.id   AF-A0A023FCY9-F1
#
_cell.length_a   1.000
_cell.length_b   1.000
_cell.length_c   1.000
_cell.angle_alpha   90.00
_cell.angle_beta   90.00
_cell.angle_gamma   90.00
#
_symmetry.space_group_name_H-M   'P 1'
#
loop_
_entity.id
_entity.type
_entity.pdbx_description
1 polymer ?
#
loop_
_entity_poly.entity_id
_entity_poly.type
_entity_poly.pdbx_seq_one_letter_code
_entity_poly.pdbx_strand_id
1 'polypeptide(L)'
;MASWARMNWQAALFILLSAPCFFCVEGNQNPTEVLSHAGTLFLTAFSIDSVPQWDFICVNSTFSSESLNVIRRLVYSEEEIPGNREEWKPMQRTVTFRIQGGGDGLHTLNVMDVTPNTDWNYAGDYSVESPGNDCVIICKAGQNGENRCMVWGKRNTFAALSNDCQSKFLRKCPDGKKIEEKDVDYCS
;
A
#
# COMPACT_ATOMS: atom_id res chain seq x y z
N MET A 1 53.94 -25.12 -17.09
CA MET A 1 52.69 -25.74 -16.63
C MET A 1 52.23 -24.98 -15.39
N ALA A 2 51.30 -24.04 -15.55
CA ALA A 2 50.77 -23.26 -14.44
C ALA A 2 49.30 -23.63 -14.27
N SER A 3 48.99 -24.10 -13.06
CA SER A 3 47.71 -24.65 -12.65
C SER A 3 46.59 -23.60 -12.77
N TRP A 4 45.48 -24.02 -13.37
CA TRP A 4 44.22 -23.30 -13.23
C TRP A 4 43.79 -23.39 -11.77
N ALA A 5 44.03 -22.31 -11.01
CA ALA A 5 43.52 -22.19 -9.66
C ALA A 5 41.99 -22.11 -9.75
N ARG A 6 41.32 -23.20 -9.35
CA ARG A 6 39.87 -23.28 -9.16
C ARG A 6 39.46 -22.14 -8.22
N MET A 7 38.72 -21.17 -8.76
CA MET A 7 38.14 -20.09 -7.98
C MET A 7 37.10 -20.69 -7.03
N ASN A 8 37.41 -20.68 -5.74
CA ASN A 8 36.55 -21.23 -4.68
C ASN A 8 35.20 -20.50 -4.69
N TRP A 9 34.12 -21.21 -5.04
CA TRP A 9 32.73 -20.73 -5.01
C TRP A 9 32.31 -20.11 -3.66
N GLN A 10 32.98 -20.49 -2.58
CA GLN A 10 32.78 -19.95 -1.24
C GLN A 10 33.16 -18.47 -1.13
N ALA A 11 34.11 -17.97 -1.94
CA ALA A 11 34.46 -16.55 -1.97
C ALA A 11 33.40 -15.71 -2.72
N ALA A 12 32.70 -16.29 -3.70
CA ALA A 12 31.61 -15.61 -4.42
C ALA A 12 30.36 -15.41 -3.53
N LEU A 13 30.09 -16.35 -2.63
CA LEU A 13 29.01 -16.24 -1.65
C LEU A 13 29.28 -15.16 -0.59
N PHE A 14 30.53 -15.01 -0.15
CA PHE A 14 30.89 -13.96 0.81
C PHE A 14 30.81 -12.54 0.22
N ILE A 15 31.13 -12.36 -1.06
CA ILE A 15 30.97 -11.05 -1.73
C ILE A 15 29.48 -10.69 -1.94
N LEU A 16 28.61 -11.66 -2.23
CA LEU A 16 27.16 -11.44 -2.30
C LEU A 16 26.53 -11.10 -0.94
N LEU A 17 27.09 -11.62 0.17
CA LEU A 17 26.60 -11.36 1.53
C LEU A 17 27.22 -10.12 2.20
N SER A 18 28.31 -9.57 1.64
CA SER A 18 29.02 -8.41 2.20
C SER A 18 28.99 -7.17 1.32
N ALA A 19 28.32 -7.22 0.16
CA ALA A 19 27.99 -6.01 -0.59
C ALA A 19 27.03 -5.18 0.27
N PRO A 20 27.45 -4.01 0.80
CA PRO A 20 26.49 -3.04 1.29
C PRO A 20 25.62 -2.70 0.07
N CYS A 21 24.31 -2.60 0.27
CA CYS A 21 23.27 -2.29 -0.73
C CYS A 21 23.56 -0.93 -1.43
N PHE A 22 24.66 -0.82 -2.19
CA PHE A 22 25.10 0.40 -2.88
C PHE A 22 24.31 0.64 -4.19
N PHE A 23 23.43 -0.31 -4.56
CA PHE A 23 22.46 -0.18 -5.66
C PHE A 23 21.01 -0.30 -5.22
N CYS A 24 20.72 -0.16 -3.92
CA CYS A 24 19.35 -0.07 -3.42
C CYS A 24 18.91 1.40 -3.43
N VAL A 25 19.10 2.07 -4.56
CA VAL A 25 18.33 3.29 -4.89
C VAL A 25 17.04 2.78 -5.50
N GLU A 26 16.19 2.17 -4.67
CA GLU A 26 14.78 2.06 -5.03
C GLU A 26 14.27 3.48 -5.09
N GLY A 27 13.69 3.87 -6.24
CA GLY A 27 13.12 5.18 -6.42
C GLY A 27 11.93 5.38 -5.48
N ASN A 28 12.21 5.68 -4.22
CA ASN A 28 11.20 6.14 -3.27
C ASN A 28 10.93 7.59 -3.60
N GLN A 29 9.94 7.79 -4.47
CA GLN A 29 9.28 9.08 -4.56
C GLN A 29 8.66 9.39 -3.19
N ASN A 30 8.47 10.67 -2.87
CA ASN A 30 7.86 11.05 -1.61
C ASN A 30 6.37 10.63 -1.62
N PRO A 31 5.93 9.61 -0.85
CA PRO A 31 4.53 9.19 -0.81
C PRO A 31 3.58 10.31 -0.36
N THR A 32 4.09 11.38 0.28
CA THR A 32 3.30 12.57 0.61
C THR A 32 2.71 13.22 -0.63
N GLU A 33 3.38 13.18 -1.78
CA GLU A 33 2.87 13.75 -3.04
C GLU A 33 1.65 12.98 -3.57
N VAL A 34 1.70 11.64 -3.50
CA VAL A 34 0.58 10.79 -3.90
C VAL A 34 -0.57 10.90 -2.89
N LEU A 35 -0.27 10.85 -1.59
CA LEU A 35 -1.26 10.88 -0.51
C LEU A 35 -1.86 12.27 -0.24
N SER A 36 -1.21 13.35 -0.66
CA SER A 36 -1.76 14.72 -0.62
C SER A 36 -2.35 15.15 -1.96
N HIS A 37 -2.43 14.24 -2.95
CA HIS A 37 -3.05 14.53 -4.22
C HIS A 37 -4.53 14.88 -4.04
N ALA A 38 -4.95 16.03 -4.59
CA ALA A 38 -6.34 16.52 -4.51
C ALA A 38 -7.38 15.65 -5.25
N GLY A 39 -6.92 14.69 -6.06
CA GLY A 39 -7.77 13.72 -6.74
C GLY A 39 -8.16 12.52 -5.88
N THR A 40 -8.99 11.66 -6.46
CA THR A 40 -9.41 10.40 -5.84
C THR A 40 -8.32 9.34 -6.04
N LEU A 41 -7.92 8.67 -4.96
CA LEU A 41 -7.14 7.44 -5.01
C LEU A 41 -8.07 6.25 -4.82
N PHE A 42 -7.78 5.15 -5.48
CA PHE A 42 -8.54 3.90 -5.42
C PHE A 42 -7.66 2.83 -4.81
N LEU A 43 -8.23 2.00 -3.93
CA LEU A 43 -7.55 0.81 -3.47
C LEU A 43 -7.44 -0.14 -4.66
N THR A 44 -6.23 -0.50 -5.07
CA THR A 44 -5.96 -1.32 -6.26
C THR A 44 -5.62 -2.76 -5.91
N ALA A 45 -5.00 -2.96 -4.75
CA ALA A 45 -4.63 -4.28 -4.25
C ALA A 45 -4.50 -4.25 -2.72
N PHE A 46 -4.68 -5.40 -2.09
CA PHE A 46 -4.63 -5.53 -0.63
C PHE A 46 -4.27 -6.95 -0.22
N SER A 47 -3.70 -7.15 0.96
CA SER A 47 -3.52 -8.47 1.57
C SER A 47 -4.63 -8.74 2.58
N ILE A 48 -4.78 -10.01 2.98
CA ILE A 48 -5.67 -10.39 4.09
C ILE A 48 -5.33 -9.55 5.34
N ASP A 49 -6.36 -9.19 6.10
CA ASP A 49 -6.32 -8.36 7.31
C ASP A 49 -5.75 -6.93 7.15
N SER A 50 -5.39 -6.50 5.94
CA SER A 50 -4.98 -5.10 5.69
C SER A 50 -6.16 -4.13 5.68
N VAL A 51 -7.37 -4.68 5.55
CA VAL A 51 -8.66 -4.00 5.49
C VAL A 51 -9.66 -4.73 6.40
N PRO A 52 -10.64 -4.00 6.96
CA PRO A 52 -11.60 -4.55 7.94
C PRO A 52 -12.51 -5.67 7.41
N GLN A 53 -12.61 -5.83 6.10
CA GLN A 53 -13.44 -6.84 5.44
C GLN A 53 -12.90 -7.18 4.05
N TRP A 54 -13.30 -8.31 3.51
CA TRP A 54 -12.77 -8.82 2.23
C TRP A 54 -13.69 -8.57 1.02
N ASP A 55 -14.96 -8.23 1.29
CA ASP A 55 -15.95 -7.91 0.27
C ASP A 55 -16.28 -6.42 0.31
N PHE A 56 -15.84 -5.72 -0.72
CA PHE A 56 -16.09 -4.31 -0.93
C PHE A 56 -16.13 -4.02 -2.43
N ILE A 57 -16.96 -3.05 -2.81
CA ILE A 57 -16.91 -2.41 -4.11
C ILE A 57 -16.60 -0.94 -3.87
N CYS A 58 -15.89 -0.36 -4.82
CA CYS A 58 -15.63 1.05 -4.88
C CYS A 58 -14.88 1.60 -3.66
N VAL A 59 -13.78 0.96 -3.25
CA VAL A 59 -12.94 1.53 -2.19
C VAL A 59 -12.10 2.66 -2.78
N ASN A 60 -12.50 3.89 -2.46
CA ASN A 60 -11.81 5.09 -2.92
C ASN A 60 -11.54 6.03 -1.75
N SER A 61 -10.63 6.98 -1.96
CA SER A 61 -10.30 7.99 -0.98
C SER A 61 -10.05 9.36 -1.60
N THR A 62 -10.61 10.40 -0.99
CA THR A 62 -10.41 11.80 -1.40
C THR A 62 -9.67 12.58 -0.32
N PHE A 63 -8.71 13.40 -0.73
CA PHE A 63 -7.98 14.29 0.18
C PHE A 63 -8.85 15.49 0.62
N SER A 64 -8.80 15.84 1.91
CA SER A 64 -9.34 17.09 2.45
C SER A 64 -8.20 17.93 3.02
N SER A 65 -8.03 19.14 2.49
CA SER A 65 -6.94 20.07 2.84
C SER A 65 -7.20 20.90 4.09
N GLU A 66 -8.22 20.55 4.89
CA GLU A 66 -8.68 21.38 6.00
C GLU A 66 -7.78 21.34 7.25
N SER A 67 -6.69 20.54 7.25
CA SER A 67 -5.81 20.45 8.42
C SER A 67 -4.34 20.18 8.06
N LEU A 68 -3.43 20.40 9.01
CA LEU A 68 -2.02 19.99 8.94
C LEU A 68 -1.85 18.45 8.88
N ASN A 69 -2.89 17.70 9.26
CA ASN A 69 -2.97 16.26 9.09
C ASN A 69 -3.62 15.95 7.73
N VAL A 70 -3.20 14.85 7.12
CA VAL A 70 -3.87 14.37 5.92
C VAL A 70 -5.16 13.69 6.35
N ILE A 71 -6.29 14.30 5.97
CA ILE A 71 -7.62 13.72 6.18
C ILE A 71 -8.04 13.10 4.86
N ARG A 72 -8.31 11.80 4.85
CA ARG A 72 -8.89 11.12 3.69
C ARG A 72 -10.26 10.55 4.04
N ARG A 73 -11.25 10.87 3.21
CA ARG A 73 -12.56 10.22 3.27
C ARG A 73 -12.51 8.96 2.43
N LEU A 74 -12.61 7.80 3.06
CA LEU A 74 -12.80 6.52 2.41
C LEU A 74 -14.27 6.30 2.16
N VAL A 75 -14.63 5.98 0.91
CA VAL A 75 -15.96 5.52 0.54
C VAL A 75 -15.81 4.07 0.09
N TYR A 76 -16.71 3.19 0.52
CA TYR A 76 -16.82 1.81 0.05
C TYR A 76 -18.24 1.32 0.30
N SER A 77 -18.73 0.35 -0.48
CA SER A 77 -20.03 -0.25 -0.19
C SER A 77 -19.85 -1.59 0.52
N GLU A 78 -20.60 -1.78 1.61
CA GLU A 78 -20.58 -2.99 2.44
C GLU A 78 -21.90 -3.73 2.29
N GLU A 79 -21.81 -5.02 2.53
CA GLU A 79 -22.90 -5.95 2.41
C GLU A 79 -23.86 -5.87 3.60
N GLU A 80 -25.07 -5.35 3.37
CA GLU A 80 -26.16 -5.51 4.35
C GLU A 80 -26.78 -6.92 4.25
N ILE A 81 -26.72 -7.55 3.05
CA ILE A 81 -27.23 -8.90 2.76
C ILE A 81 -26.22 -9.72 1.93
N PRO A 82 -25.68 -10.83 2.48
CA PRO A 82 -24.81 -11.80 1.78
C PRO A 82 -25.23 -12.14 0.35
N GLY A 83 -24.36 -11.85 -0.62
CA GLY A 83 -24.48 -12.16 -2.03
C GLY A 83 -25.27 -11.16 -2.88
N ASN A 84 -25.88 -10.11 -2.31
CA ASN A 84 -26.72 -9.18 -3.09
C ASN A 84 -26.07 -7.80 -3.27
N ARG A 85 -25.23 -7.66 -4.31
CA ARG A 85 -24.50 -6.42 -4.63
C ARG A 85 -25.40 -5.23 -5.01
N GLU A 86 -26.66 -5.47 -5.42
CA GLU A 86 -27.58 -4.40 -5.84
C GLU A 86 -28.12 -3.59 -4.65
N GLU A 87 -28.09 -4.15 -3.45
CA GLU A 87 -28.61 -3.50 -2.23
C GLU A 87 -27.50 -2.87 -1.38
N TRP A 88 -26.24 -2.92 -1.84
CA TRP A 88 -25.12 -2.39 -1.08
C TRP A 88 -25.21 -0.87 -0.94
N LYS A 89 -25.08 -0.38 0.30
CA LYS A 89 -25.11 1.06 0.59
C LYS A 89 -23.69 1.60 0.73
N PRO A 90 -23.43 2.81 0.21
CA PRO A 90 -22.14 3.45 0.41
C PRO A 90 -21.95 3.78 1.89
N MET A 91 -20.87 3.25 2.46
CA MET A 91 -20.35 3.65 3.76
C MET A 91 -19.23 4.67 3.58
N GLN A 92 -19.11 5.57 4.55
CA GLN A 92 -18.06 6.57 4.57
C GLN A 92 -17.31 6.50 5.89
N ARG A 93 -15.99 6.47 5.80
CA ARG A 93 -15.08 6.62 6.95
C ARG A 93 -14.09 7.74 6.70
N THR A 94 -13.81 8.53 7.71
CA THR A 94 -12.79 9.57 7.68
C THR A 94 -11.58 9.05 8.42
N VAL A 95 -10.45 8.94 7.73
CA VAL A 95 -9.17 8.54 8.32
C VAL A 95 -8.29 9.78 8.45
N THR A 96 -7.85 10.04 9.68
CA THR A 96 -6.91 11.12 9.98
C THR A 96 -5.53 10.54 10.23
N PHE A 97 -4.54 10.97 9.46
CA PHE A 97 -3.17 10.48 9.60
C PHE A 97 -2.11 11.56 9.41
N ARG A 98 -0.89 11.24 9.86
CA ARG A 98 0.32 12.05 9.63
C ARG A 98 1.35 11.22 8.89
N ILE A 99 2.07 11.84 7.97
CA ILE A 99 3.23 11.25 7.30
C ILE A 99 4.50 11.89 7.87
N GLN A 100 5.46 11.06 8.21
CA GLN A 100 6.79 11.48 8.65
C GLN A 100 7.84 10.85 7.73
N GLY A 101 8.68 11.68 7.12
CA GLY A 101 9.82 11.21 6.34
C GLY A 101 11.00 10.87 7.25
N GLY A 102 11.59 9.70 7.06
CA GLY A 102 12.88 9.29 7.60
C GLY A 102 14.04 9.75 6.71
N GLY A 103 15.24 9.85 7.30
CA GLY A 103 16.45 10.34 6.61
C GLY A 103 16.98 9.41 5.50
N ASP A 104 16.40 8.24 5.31
CA ASP A 104 16.78 7.18 4.37
C ASP A 104 15.73 6.89 3.29
N GLY A 105 14.72 7.77 3.16
CA GLY A 105 13.62 7.57 2.21
C GLY A 105 12.56 6.58 2.68
N LEU A 106 12.66 6.03 3.90
CA LEU A 106 11.54 5.37 4.57
C LEU A 106 10.55 6.42 5.04
N HIS A 107 9.26 6.19 4.85
CA HIS A 107 8.23 7.08 5.39
C HIS A 107 7.30 6.27 6.30
N THR A 108 6.89 6.90 7.38
CA THR A 108 5.93 6.34 8.33
C THR A 108 4.64 7.13 8.24
N LEU A 109 3.52 6.43 8.11
CA LEU A 109 2.18 6.99 8.21
C LEU A 109 1.58 6.54 9.54
N ASN A 110 1.31 7.51 10.41
CA ASN A 110 0.65 7.29 11.69
C ASN A 110 -0.85 7.58 11.53
N VAL A 111 -1.68 6.53 11.56
CA VAL A 111 -3.14 6.66 11.61
C VAL A 111 -3.54 7.01 13.04
N MET A 112 -4.05 8.23 13.22
CA MET A 112 -4.41 8.77 14.53
C MET A 112 -5.88 8.50 14.88
N ASP A 113 -6.76 8.55 13.89
CA ASP A 113 -8.20 8.38 14.08
C ASP A 113 -8.89 7.83 12.83
N VAL A 114 -9.97 7.08 13.06
CA VAL A 114 -10.90 6.64 12.00
C VAL A 114 -12.33 6.82 12.50
N THR A 115 -13.13 7.62 11.78
CA THR A 115 -14.50 7.97 12.16
C THR A 115 -15.52 7.54 11.08
N PRO A 116 -16.64 6.87 11.41
CA PRO A 116 -17.00 6.32 12.73
C PRO A 116 -16.00 5.25 13.19
N ASN A 117 -15.87 5.07 14.51
CA ASN A 117 -14.83 4.24 15.10
C ASN A 117 -14.89 2.81 14.57
N THR A 118 -13.73 2.29 14.18
CA THR A 118 -13.51 0.92 13.73
C THR A 118 -12.62 0.21 14.76
N ASP A 119 -12.35 -1.07 14.57
CA ASP A 119 -11.35 -1.79 15.36
C ASP A 119 -10.03 -0.99 15.42
N TRP A 120 -9.51 -0.78 16.64
CA TRP A 120 -8.26 -0.08 16.91
C TRP A 120 -7.04 -0.75 16.27
N ASN A 121 -7.18 -2.00 15.82
CA ASN A 121 -6.15 -2.69 15.03
C ASN A 121 -5.71 -1.93 13.77
N TYR A 122 -6.56 -1.03 13.24
CA TYR A 122 -6.27 -0.20 12.06
C TYR A 122 -5.65 1.18 12.37
N ALA A 123 -5.45 1.51 13.65
CA ALA A 123 -4.73 2.71 14.07
C ALA A 123 -3.23 2.43 14.27
N GLY A 124 -2.42 3.49 14.38
CA GLY A 124 -0.97 3.41 14.65
C GLY A 124 -0.09 3.50 13.42
N ASP A 125 1.11 2.97 13.50
CA ASP A 125 2.17 3.19 12.50
C ASP A 125 2.14 2.19 11.35
N TYR A 126 2.26 2.74 10.15
CA TYR A 126 2.39 2.03 8.89
C TYR A 126 3.67 2.48 8.20
N SER A 127 4.40 1.53 7.62
CA SER A 127 5.41 1.86 6.61
C SER A 127 4.73 2.27 5.31
N VAL A 128 5.24 3.31 4.67
CA VAL A 128 4.69 3.84 3.42
C VAL A 128 5.80 4.06 2.41
N GLU A 129 5.56 3.58 1.19
CA GLU A 129 6.51 3.66 0.08
C GLU A 129 5.77 4.04 -1.20
N SER A 130 6.45 4.79 -2.07
CA SER A 130 5.95 5.16 -3.40
C SER A 130 7.00 4.75 -4.43
N PRO A 131 6.98 3.49 -4.92
CA PRO A 131 7.96 3.01 -5.89
C PRO A 131 7.93 3.76 -7.23
N GLY A 132 6.85 4.51 -7.47
CA GLY A 132 6.64 5.38 -8.62
C GLY A 132 5.62 6.48 -8.29
N ASN A 133 5.19 7.21 -9.33
CA ASN A 133 4.21 8.32 -9.24
C ASN A 133 2.75 7.87 -9.36
N ASP A 134 2.54 6.57 -9.61
CA ASP A 134 1.28 5.96 -9.97
C ASP A 134 0.62 5.19 -8.82
N CYS A 135 1.37 4.90 -7.75
CA CYS A 135 0.86 4.19 -6.59
C CYS A 135 1.58 4.54 -5.28
N VAL A 136 0.90 4.26 -4.17
CA VAL A 136 1.49 4.24 -2.83
C VAL A 136 1.15 2.90 -2.17
N ILE A 137 2.15 2.31 -1.52
CA ILE A 137 2.04 1.06 -0.79
C ILE A 137 2.10 1.38 0.70
N ILE A 138 1.07 1.00 1.45
CA ILE A 138 0.92 1.23 2.89
C ILE A 138 0.90 -0.13 3.57
N CYS A 139 1.85 -0.40 4.46
CA CYS A 139 2.03 -1.70 5.09
C CYS A 139 2.19 -1.60 6.60
N LYS A 140 1.58 -2.53 7.34
CA LYS A 140 1.78 -2.73 8.78
C LYS A 140 2.19 -4.17 9.05
N ALA A 141 3.12 -4.37 9.98
CA ALA A 141 3.50 -5.70 10.40
C ALA A 141 2.31 -6.38 11.11
N GLY A 142 1.94 -7.57 10.66
CA GLY A 142 0.99 -8.45 11.32
C GLY A 142 1.63 -9.16 12.50
N GLN A 143 0.80 -9.79 13.33
CA GLN A 143 1.25 -10.47 14.56
C GLN A 143 2.20 -11.65 14.30
N ASN A 144 2.10 -12.27 13.12
CA ASN A 144 2.88 -13.45 12.74
C ASN A 144 4.14 -13.09 11.91
N GLY A 145 4.49 -11.80 11.81
CA GLY A 145 5.61 -11.32 10.99
C GLY A 145 5.27 -11.15 9.50
N GLU A 146 4.09 -11.57 9.07
CA GLU A 146 3.55 -11.26 7.73
C GLU A 146 3.14 -9.80 7.64
N ASN A 147 3.40 -9.15 6.51
CA ASN A 147 2.94 -7.79 6.29
C ASN A 147 1.47 -7.77 5.86
N ARG A 148 0.76 -6.75 6.35
CA ARG A 148 -0.57 -6.38 5.90
C ARG A 148 -0.46 -5.12 5.05
N CYS A 149 -0.58 -5.25 3.74
CA CYS A 149 -0.35 -4.13 2.82
C CYS A 149 -1.59 -3.78 2.00
N MET A 150 -1.73 -2.49 1.73
CA MET A 150 -2.67 -1.91 0.78
C MET A 150 -1.90 -1.14 -0.29
N VAL A 151 -2.39 -1.20 -1.53
CA VAL A 151 -1.89 -0.38 -2.63
C VAL A 151 -2.99 0.58 -3.05
N TRP A 152 -2.66 1.85 -3.11
CA TRP A 152 -3.56 2.89 -3.58
C TRP A 152 -2.99 3.52 -4.85
N GLY A 153 -3.81 3.61 -5.89
CA GLY A 153 -3.45 4.19 -7.18
C GLY A 153 -4.43 5.27 -7.62
N LYS A 154 -4.10 6.02 -8.67
CA LYS A 154 -5.03 6.95 -9.32
C LYS A 154 -6.00 6.17 -10.22
N ARG A 155 -7.15 6.76 -10.57
CA ARG A 155 -8.15 6.08 -11.44
C ARG A 155 -7.55 5.59 -12.76
N ASN A 156 -6.75 6.42 -13.41
CA ASN A 156 -6.10 6.09 -14.69
C ASN A 156 -5.00 5.04 -14.57
N THR A 157 -4.50 4.77 -13.37
CA THR A 157 -3.47 3.76 -13.09
C THR A 157 -4.03 2.54 -12.37
N PHE A 158 -5.34 2.52 -12.10
CA PHE A 158 -6.02 1.43 -11.40
C PHE A 158 -5.89 0.09 -12.14
N ALA A 159 -6.27 0.07 -13.42
CA ALA A 159 -6.24 -1.15 -14.24
C ALA A 159 -4.80 -1.63 -14.50
N ALA A 160 -3.85 -0.70 -14.61
CA ALA A 160 -2.48 -0.93 -15.01
C ALA A 160 -1.48 -0.20 -14.08
N LEU A 161 -1.34 -0.70 -12.85
CA LEU A 161 -0.22 -0.32 -11.98
C LEU A 161 1.11 -0.58 -12.70
N SER A 162 2.12 0.26 -12.46
CA SER A 162 3.48 0.03 -12.95
C SER A 162 4.05 -1.30 -12.45
N ASN A 163 4.98 -1.87 -13.22
CA ASN A 163 5.69 -3.09 -12.83
C ASN A 163 6.44 -2.92 -11.50
N ASP A 164 6.96 -1.72 -11.23
CA ASP A 164 7.65 -1.39 -9.99
C ASP A 164 6.69 -1.48 -8.80
N CYS A 165 5.49 -0.91 -8.93
CA CYS A 165 4.47 -1.01 -7.89
C CYS A 165 4.01 -2.45 -7.66
N GLN A 166 3.70 -3.19 -8.73
CA GLN A 166 3.22 -4.57 -8.64
C GLN A 166 4.28 -5.48 -8.02
N SER A 167 5.52 -5.43 -8.50
CA SER A 167 6.61 -6.28 -8.00
C SER A 167 6.97 -5.97 -6.56
N LYS A 168 6.94 -4.69 -6.16
CA LYS A 168 7.19 -4.28 -4.78
C LYS A 168 6.08 -4.74 -3.83
N PHE A 169 4.82 -4.63 -4.24
CA PHE A 169 3.68 -5.13 -3.48
C PHE A 169 3.76 -6.65 -3.28
N LEU A 170 3.93 -7.42 -4.36
CA LEU A 170 4.00 -8.88 -4.29
C LEU A 170 5.20 -9.39 -3.48
N ARG A 171 6.31 -8.64 -3.46
CA ARG A 171 7.46 -8.95 -2.59
C ARG A 171 7.14 -8.77 -1.11
N LYS A 172 6.34 -7.76 -0.75
CA LYS A 172 5.98 -7.46 0.65
C LYS A 172 4.80 -8.31 1.14
N CYS A 173 3.82 -8.54 0.26
CA CYS A 173 2.61 -9.34 0.50
C CYS A 173 2.41 -10.32 -0.66
N PRO A 174 3.04 -11.52 -0.60
CA PRO A 174 2.90 -12.54 -1.64
C PRO A 174 1.47 -13.00 -1.86
N ASP A 175 0.67 -13.04 -0.78
CA ASP A 175 -0.75 -13.45 -0.81
C ASP A 175 -1.72 -12.29 -1.09
N GLY A 176 -1.19 -11.17 -1.61
CA GLY A 176 -1.99 -10.00 -1.96
C GLY A 176 -2.96 -10.26 -3.12
N LYS A 177 -4.17 -9.74 -3.00
CA LYS A 177 -5.22 -9.76 -4.04
C LYS A 177 -5.29 -8.42 -4.75
N LYS A 178 -5.33 -8.44 -6.08
CA LYS A 178 -5.68 -7.27 -6.91
C LYS A 178 -7.19 -7.11 -6.99
N ILE A 179 -7.67 -5.88 -6.91
CA ILE A 179 -9.09 -5.55 -7.10
C ILE A 179 -9.37 -5.47 -8.60
N GLU A 180 -10.50 -6.04 -9.03
CA GLU A 180 -10.87 -6.06 -10.44
C GLU A 180 -11.56 -4.76 -10.84
N GLU A 181 -11.45 -4.37 -12.12
CA GLU A 181 -12.03 -3.13 -12.64
C GLU A 181 -13.55 -3.04 -12.45
N LYS A 182 -14.23 -4.18 -12.59
CA LYS A 182 -15.68 -4.32 -12.32
C LYS A 182 -16.09 -3.89 -10.91
N ASP A 183 -15.17 -3.98 -9.94
CA ASP A 183 -15.45 -3.61 -8.54
C ASP A 183 -15.29 -2.09 -8.32
N VAL A 184 -14.77 -1.33 -9.30
CA VAL A 184 -14.62 0.13 -9.25
C VAL A 184 -15.65 0.86 -10.11
N ASP A 185 -16.28 0.20 -11.07
CA ASP A 185 -17.31 0.81 -11.93
C ASP A 185 -18.50 1.37 -11.13
N TYR A 186 -18.77 0.81 -9.95
CA TYR A 186 -19.77 1.30 -9.00
C TYR A 186 -19.42 2.62 -8.30
N CYS A 187 -18.28 3.25 -8.64
CA CYS A 187 -17.85 4.55 -8.11
C CYS A 187 -18.39 5.79 -8.84
N SER A 188 -19.53 5.67 -9.54
CA SER A 188 -20.11 6.76 -10.33
C SER A 188 -20.90 7.75 -9.48
#